data_AF-A0A522V4L9-F1
#
_entry.id   AF-A0A522V4L9-F1
#
_cell.length_a   1.000
_cell.length_b   1.000
_cell.length_c   1.000
_cell.angle_alpha   90.00
_cell.angle_beta   90.00
_cell.angle_gamma   90.00
#
_symmetry.space_group_name_H-M   'P 1'
#
loop_
_entity.id
_entity.type
_entity.pdbx_description
1 polymer ?
#
loop_
_entity_poly.entity_id
_entity_poly.type
_entity_poly.pdbx_seq_one_letter_code
_entity_poly.pdbx_strand_id
1 'polypeptide(L)'
;MRPTEKEEEFIARQEFARLKKIEDEKHKHLAKEEKKKLKELHHMRCPKCGMELIEIDYKKIQIDKCSSCDGVWLDAGELEAVAKLEKSGMDKLFSVFKK
;
A
#
# COMPACT_ATOMS: atom_id res chain seq x y z
N MET A 1 3.50 15.22 -54.92
CA MET A 1 4.64 16.10 -54.61
C MET A 1 5.44 15.41 -53.53
N ARG A 2 6.75 15.22 -53.70
CA ARG A 2 7.58 14.58 -52.64
C ARG A 2 7.80 15.61 -51.52
N PRO A 3 7.60 15.23 -50.24
CA PRO A 3 7.94 16.09 -49.12
C PRO A 3 9.40 16.54 -49.20
N THR A 4 9.66 17.75 -48.72
CA THR A 4 11.02 18.28 -48.58
C THR A 4 11.71 17.64 -47.38
N GLU A 5 13.04 17.56 -47.39
CA GLU A 5 13.86 16.99 -46.31
C GLU A 5 13.51 17.56 -44.91
N LYS A 6 13.15 18.85 -44.84
CA LYS A 6 12.73 19.52 -43.60
C LYS A 6 11.36 19.05 -43.09
N GLU A 7 10.44 18.73 -43.99
CA GLU A 7 9.12 18.20 -43.65
C GLU A 7 9.25 16.76 -43.13
N GLU A 8 10.13 15.96 -43.72
CA GLU A 8 10.42 14.58 -43.28
C GLU A 8 11.04 14.55 -41.87
N GLU A 9 12.03 15.42 -41.61
CA GLU A 9 12.64 15.53 -40.27
C GLU A 9 11.62 15.95 -39.20
N PHE A 10 10.72 16.87 -39.54
CA PHE A 10 9.66 17.32 -38.64
C PHE A 10 8.69 16.19 -38.29
N ILE A 11 8.25 15.42 -39.30
CA ILE A 11 7.37 14.26 -39.13
C ILE A 11 8.05 13.21 -38.23
N ALA A 12 9.33 12.90 -38.48
CA ALA A 12 10.09 11.92 -37.69
C ALA A 12 10.22 12.35 -36.21
N ARG A 13 10.48 13.63 -35.94
CA ARG A 13 10.52 14.18 -34.57
C ARG A 13 9.17 14.06 -33.86
N GLN A 14 8.08 14.38 -34.55
CA GLN A 14 6.74 14.26 -33.99
C GLN A 14 6.36 12.81 -33.70
N GLU A 15 6.67 11.90 -34.61
CA GLU A 15 6.42 10.47 -34.43
C GLU A 15 7.21 9.91 -33.24
N PHE A 16 8.50 10.24 -33.14
CA PHE A 16 9.33 9.83 -32.00
C PHE A 16 8.79 10.36 -30.67
N ALA A 17 8.42 11.64 -30.60
CA ALA A 17 7.84 12.24 -29.40
C ALA A 17 6.52 11.55 -29.01
N ARG A 18 5.67 11.21 -29.99
CA ARG A 18 4.42 10.49 -29.77
C ARG A 18 4.67 9.07 -29.25
N LEU A 19 5.57 8.32 -29.88
CA LEU A 19 5.92 6.97 -29.47
C LEU A 19 6.50 6.94 -28.05
N LYS A 20 7.42 7.85 -27.75
CA LYS A 20 7.99 8.01 -26.40
C LYS A 20 6.90 8.29 -25.36
N LYS A 21 5.95 9.18 -25.67
CA LYS A 21 4.82 9.47 -24.77
C LYS A 21 3.95 8.23 -24.52
N ILE A 22 3.66 7.45 -25.56
CA ILE A 22 2.87 6.21 -25.44
C ILE A 22 3.62 5.19 -24.56
N GLU A 23 4.92 5.03 -24.76
CA GLU A 23 5.76 4.15 -23.95
C GLU A 23 5.78 4.61 -22.48
N ASP A 24 6.00 5.90 -22.22
CA ASP A 24 5.97 6.47 -20.87
C ASP A 24 4.61 6.26 -20.18
N GLU A 25 3.51 6.46 -20.89
CA GLU A 25 2.14 6.23 -20.38
C GLU A 25 1.91 4.75 -20.07
N LYS A 26 2.36 3.84 -20.95
CA LYS A 26 2.29 2.39 -20.74
C LYS A 26 3.10 1.98 -19.51
N HIS A 27 4.33 2.48 -19.35
CA HIS A 27 5.15 2.19 -18.17
C HIS A 27 4.51 2.70 -16.88
N LYS A 28 3.95 3.91 -16.88
CA LYS A 28 3.22 4.45 -15.73
C LYS A 28 2.00 3.61 -15.38
N HIS A 29 1.27 3.14 -16.38
CA HIS A 29 0.12 2.27 -16.18
C HIS A 29 0.53 0.95 -15.52
N LEU A 30 1.54 0.27 -16.09
CA LEU A 30 2.06 -0.99 -15.54
C LEU A 30 2.55 -0.83 -14.09
N ALA A 31 3.31 0.22 -13.79
CA ALA A 31 3.78 0.49 -12.43
C ALA A 31 2.62 0.73 -11.44
N LYS A 32 1.55 1.40 -11.88
CA LYS A 32 0.35 1.62 -11.06
C LYS A 32 -0.39 0.30 -10.78
N GLU A 33 -0.52 -0.57 -11.79
CA GLU A 33 -1.14 -1.88 -11.63
C GLU A 33 -0.33 -2.79 -10.70
N GLU A 34 1.00 -2.82 -10.84
CA GLU A 34 1.88 -3.58 -9.95
C GLU A 34 1.75 -3.12 -8.50
N LYS A 35 1.80 -1.79 -8.26
CA LYS A 35 1.60 -1.23 -6.93
C LYS A 35 0.24 -1.60 -6.33
N LYS A 36 -0.83 -1.62 -7.15
CA LYS A 36 -2.17 -2.03 -6.73
C LYS A 36 -2.19 -3.51 -6.32
N LYS A 37 -1.62 -4.39 -7.15
CA LYS A 37 -1.51 -5.83 -6.85
C LYS A 37 -0.72 -6.09 -5.57
N LEU A 38 0.40 -5.41 -5.38
CA LEU A 38 1.20 -5.53 -4.15
C LEU A 38 0.41 -5.07 -2.92
N LYS A 39 -0.37 -3.99 -3.00
CA LYS A 39 -1.20 -3.54 -1.89
C LYS A 39 -2.27 -4.57 -1.52
N GLU A 40 -2.92 -5.17 -2.52
CA GLU A 40 -3.94 -6.20 -2.32
C GLU A 40 -3.35 -7.49 -1.71
N LEU A 41 -2.17 -7.93 -2.18
CA LEU A 41 -1.50 -9.13 -1.67
C LEU A 41 -1.14 -9.04 -0.18
N HIS A 42 -0.77 -7.86 0.30
CA HIS A 42 -0.38 -7.65 1.71
C HIS A 42 -1.55 -7.13 2.58
N HIS A 43 -2.73 -6.91 2.02
CA HIS A 43 -3.89 -6.43 2.76
C HIS A 43 -4.35 -7.48 3.79
N MET A 44 -4.56 -7.07 5.05
CA MET A 44 -4.89 -7.95 6.18
C MET A 44 -3.89 -9.10 6.39
N ARG A 45 -2.62 -8.88 6.02
CA ARG A 45 -1.52 -9.82 6.26
C ARG A 45 -0.56 -9.25 7.29
N CYS A 46 -0.15 -10.08 8.22
CA CYS A 46 0.85 -9.74 9.20
C CYS A 46 2.21 -9.52 8.50
N PRO A 47 2.83 -8.35 8.56
CA PRO A 47 4.13 -8.11 7.93
C PRO A 47 5.30 -8.78 8.66
N LYS A 48 5.07 -9.36 9.86
CA LYS A 48 6.08 -10.16 10.56
C LYS A 48 6.19 -11.60 10.02
N CYS A 49 5.05 -12.25 9.74
CA CYS A 49 5.01 -13.68 9.42
C CYS A 49 4.16 -14.04 8.17
N GLY A 50 3.48 -13.08 7.56
CA GLY A 50 2.64 -13.28 6.37
C GLY A 50 1.26 -13.91 6.63
N MET A 51 0.93 -14.27 7.87
CA MET A 51 -0.36 -14.87 8.22
C MET A 51 -1.48 -13.84 8.31
N GLU A 52 -2.73 -14.29 8.26
CA GLU A 52 -3.90 -13.40 8.29
C GLU A 52 -4.02 -12.68 9.62
N LEU A 53 -4.40 -11.40 9.51
CA LEU A 53 -4.87 -10.59 10.62
C LEU A 53 -6.36 -10.89 10.84
N ILE A 54 -6.74 -11.07 12.10
CA ILE A 54 -8.11 -11.26 12.56
C ILE A 54 -8.50 -10.06 13.41
N GLU A 55 -9.67 -9.53 13.14
CA GLU A 55 -10.22 -8.42 13.91
C GLU A 55 -10.77 -8.94 15.25
N ILE A 56 -10.44 -8.27 16.35
CA ILE A 56 -10.92 -8.59 17.69
C ILE A 56 -11.43 -7.32 18.39
N ASP A 57 -12.50 -7.44 19.18
CA ASP A 57 -12.96 -6.35 20.05
C ASP A 57 -12.18 -6.37 21.36
N TYR A 58 -11.41 -5.31 21.60
CA TYR A 58 -10.76 -5.06 22.87
C TYR A 58 -11.34 -3.81 23.52
N LYS A 59 -12.19 -3.99 24.54
CA LYS A 59 -12.79 -2.89 25.31
C LYS A 59 -13.50 -1.86 24.41
N LYS A 60 -14.24 -2.33 23.40
CA LYS A 60 -14.94 -1.51 22.38
C LYS A 60 -14.02 -0.81 21.38
N ILE A 61 -12.77 -1.26 21.26
CA ILE A 61 -11.83 -0.85 20.22
C ILE A 61 -11.61 -2.07 19.34
N GLN A 62 -11.90 -1.96 18.05
CA GLN A 62 -11.55 -2.97 17.06
C GLN A 62 -10.02 -2.93 16.90
N ILE A 63 -9.36 -4.08 16.97
CA ILE A 63 -7.91 -4.19 16.78
C ILE A 63 -7.61 -5.42 15.93
N ASP A 64 -6.56 -5.36 15.12
CA ASP A 64 -6.17 -6.46 14.24
C ASP A 64 -5.08 -7.32 14.89
N LYS A 65 -5.38 -8.58 15.20
CA LYS A 65 -4.41 -9.52 15.77
C LYS A 65 -3.97 -10.54 14.73
N CYS A 66 -2.67 -10.84 14.67
CA CYS A 66 -2.16 -11.94 13.86
C CYS A 66 -2.55 -13.29 14.46
N SER A 67 -3.12 -14.15 13.60
CA SER A 67 -3.52 -15.53 13.93
C SER A 67 -2.38 -16.48 14.33
N SER A 68 -1.11 -16.13 14.05
CA SER A 68 0.03 -17.02 14.25
C SER A 68 1.10 -16.48 15.20
N CYS A 69 1.55 -15.25 15.01
CA CYS A 69 2.68 -14.71 15.77
C CYS A 69 2.25 -13.77 16.92
N ASP A 70 0.95 -13.70 17.22
CA ASP A 70 0.32 -12.87 18.24
C ASP A 70 0.60 -11.35 18.13
N GLY A 71 1.12 -10.87 16.99
CA GLY A 71 1.34 -9.44 16.77
C GLY A 71 0.02 -8.69 16.59
N VAL A 72 -0.14 -7.54 17.22
CA VAL A 72 -1.33 -6.68 17.05
C VAL A 72 -0.96 -5.49 16.16
N TRP A 73 -1.89 -5.11 15.32
CA TRP A 73 -1.86 -4.01 14.38
C TRP A 73 -3.00 -3.07 14.75
N LEU A 74 -2.66 -1.79 14.89
CA LEU A 74 -3.59 -0.73 15.21
C LEU A 74 -3.58 0.27 14.06
N ASP A 75 -4.75 0.74 13.67
CA ASP A 75 -4.88 1.79 12.67
C ASP A 75 -4.58 3.19 13.25
N ALA A 76 -4.60 4.20 12.38
CA ALA A 76 -4.47 5.59 12.80
C ALA A 76 -5.81 6.06 13.42
N GLY A 77 -5.82 6.28 14.74
CA GLY A 77 -7.02 6.58 15.52
C GLY A 77 -7.27 5.56 16.63
N GLU A 78 -7.09 4.26 16.35
CA GLU A 78 -7.14 3.20 17.36
C GLU A 78 -6.02 3.35 18.39
N LEU A 79 -4.81 3.70 17.96
CA LEU A 79 -3.69 3.92 18.89
C LEU A 79 -4.00 5.03 19.89
N GLU A 80 -4.56 6.15 19.44
CA GLU A 80 -4.98 7.26 20.30
C GLU A 80 -6.12 6.84 21.23
N ALA A 81 -7.08 6.05 20.76
CA ALA A 81 -8.17 5.51 21.58
C ALA A 81 -7.62 4.60 22.68
N VAL A 82 -6.68 3.72 22.34
CA VAL A 82 -6.01 2.83 23.28
C VAL A 82 -5.15 3.61 24.28
N ALA A 83 -4.41 4.62 23.83
CA ALA A 83 -3.59 5.48 24.69
C ALA A 83 -4.43 6.31 25.66
N LYS A 84 -5.66 6.70 25.28
CA LYS A 84 -6.60 7.46 26.11
C LYS A 84 -7.29 6.64 27.20
N LEU A 85 -7.24 5.30 27.16
CA LEU A 85 -7.78 4.43 28.22
C LEU A 85 -6.96 4.46 29.55
N GLU A 86 -6.07 5.45 29.71
CA GLU A 86 -5.19 5.77 30.85
C GLU A 86 -4.07 4.77 31.17
N LYS A 87 -3.11 5.19 32.01
CA LYS A 87 -1.79 4.59 32.29
C LYS A 87 -1.72 3.06 32.43
N SER A 88 -2.80 2.38 32.84
CA SER A 88 -2.85 0.91 32.93
C SER A 88 -3.35 0.20 31.67
N GLY A 89 -3.98 0.93 30.74
CA GLY A 89 -4.52 0.43 29.48
C GLY A 89 -3.43 0.00 28.52
N MET A 90 -2.36 0.80 28.41
CA MET A 90 -1.15 0.42 27.69
C MET A 90 -0.46 -0.78 28.34
N ASP A 91 -0.29 -0.82 29.67
CA ASP A 91 0.32 -1.98 30.34
C ASP A 91 -0.49 -3.27 30.15
N LYS A 92 -1.83 -3.18 30.13
CA LYS A 92 -2.71 -4.33 29.85
C LYS A 92 -2.69 -4.72 28.38
N LEU A 93 -2.62 -3.76 27.47
CA LEU A 93 -2.38 -4.03 26.05
C LEU A 93 -1.01 -4.72 25.87
N PHE A 94 0.03 -4.23 26.54
CA PHE A 94 1.35 -4.87 26.65
C PHE A 94 1.30 -6.23 27.31
N SER A 95 0.38 -6.53 28.22
CA SER A 95 0.15 -7.89 28.72
C SER A 95 -0.52 -8.81 27.70
N VAL A 96 -1.32 -8.30 26.77
CA VAL A 96 -1.78 -9.07 25.58
C VAL A 96 -0.61 -9.33 24.63
N PHE A 97 0.35 -8.40 24.56
CA PHE A 97 1.61 -8.56 23.83
C PHE A 97 2.67 -9.41 24.56
N LYS A 98 2.52 -9.66 25.86
CA LYS A 98 3.48 -10.40 26.69
C LYS A 98 2.95 -11.81 26.91
N LYS A 99 3.62 -12.77 26.29
CA LYS A 99 3.52 -14.17 26.69
C LYS A 99 4.19 -14.40 28.04
#